data_AF-A0A0K2VIV4-F1
#
_entry.id   AF-A0A0K2VIV4-F1
#
_cell.length_a   1.000
_cell.length_b   1.000
_cell.length_c   1.000
_cell.angle_alpha   90.00
_cell.angle_beta   90.00
_cell.angle_gamma   90.00
#
_symmetry.space_group_name_H-M   'P 1'
#
loop_
_entity.id
_entity.type
_entity.pdbx_description
1 polymer ?
#
loop_
_entity_poly.entity_id
_entity_poly.type
_entity_poly.pdbx_seq_one_letter_code
_entity_poly.pdbx_strand_id
1 'polypeptide(L)'
;MSHEHMKRHNMSNLIDLPSFFRIPPFFYMHVVDQNTNVTSVETGPQTYHVKEHDVVLLPPIQMIVIPPGSYCVVSNPVITKDGTIEKDQFGQTKLSHGDEEIRLQRD
;
A
#
# COMPACT_ATOMS: atom_id res chain seq x y z
N MET A 1 -9.86 1.87 29.31
CA MET A 1 -8.83 0.83 29.08
C MET A 1 -9.48 -0.31 28.29
N SER A 2 -9.83 -0.05 27.04
CA SER A 2 -10.47 -1.01 26.14
C SER A 2 -9.45 -1.34 25.06
N HIS A 3 -8.76 -2.46 25.24
CA HIS A 3 -7.92 -3.06 24.21
C HIS A 3 -8.82 -3.50 23.06
N GLU A 4 -8.93 -2.67 22.04
CA GLU A 4 -9.52 -3.06 20.77
C GLU A 4 -8.68 -4.17 20.13
N HIS A 5 -9.38 -5.23 19.76
CA HIS A 5 -8.87 -6.40 19.08
C HIS A 5 -8.40 -6.01 17.68
N MET A 6 -7.12 -5.64 17.55
CA MET A 6 -6.47 -5.58 16.25
C MET A 6 -6.28 -7.02 15.76
N LYS A 7 -7.15 -7.41 14.83
CA LYS A 7 -7.18 -8.69 14.13
C LYS A 7 -5.76 -9.09 13.71
N ARG A 8 -5.19 -10.06 14.41
CA ARG A 8 -4.06 -10.85 13.90
C ARG A 8 -4.59 -11.55 12.66
N HIS A 9 -4.28 -11.01 11.48
CA HIS A 9 -4.55 -11.68 10.22
C HIS A 9 -3.87 -13.06 10.25
N ASN A 10 -4.69 -14.09 10.09
CA ASN A 10 -4.29 -15.50 10.03
C ASN A 10 -3.17 -15.69 9.00
N MET A 11 -1.96 -16.00 9.49
CA MET A 11 -0.78 -16.38 8.72
C MET A 11 -0.78 -17.91 8.47
N SER A 12 -1.93 -18.50 8.12
CA SER A 12 -2.11 -19.96 8.11
C SER A 12 -2.63 -20.58 6.80
N ASN A 13 -2.73 -19.83 5.70
CA ASN A 13 -3.02 -20.38 4.37
C ASN A 13 -1.92 -20.02 3.35
N LEU A 14 -0.69 -20.46 3.62
CA LEU A 14 0.45 -20.40 2.68
C LEU A 14 0.44 -21.61 1.71
N ILE A 15 -0.70 -21.90 1.11
CA ILE A 15 -0.84 -22.94 0.08
C ILE A 15 -1.62 -22.31 -1.07
N ASP A 16 -0.91 -22.09 -2.18
CA ASP A 16 -1.33 -21.50 -3.46
C ASP A 16 -1.67 -20.00 -3.49
N LEU A 17 -0.69 -19.14 -3.17
CA LEU A 17 -0.70 -17.79 -3.73
C LEU A 17 -0.47 -17.88 -5.25
N PRO A 18 -1.23 -17.14 -6.07
CA PRO A 18 -1.07 -17.19 -7.52
C PRO A 18 0.31 -16.65 -7.93
N SER A 19 0.90 -17.22 -8.98
CA SER A 19 2.21 -16.81 -9.50
C SER A 19 2.22 -15.42 -10.15
N PHE A 20 1.04 -14.86 -10.42
CA PHE A 20 0.88 -13.50 -10.89
C PHE A 20 -0.46 -12.90 -10.46
N PHE A 21 -0.51 -11.57 -10.45
CA PHE A 21 -1.72 -10.79 -10.23
C PHE A 21 -1.92 -9.82 -11.39
N ARG A 22 -3.14 -9.76 -11.93
CA ARG A 22 -3.54 -8.68 -12.83
C ARG A 22 -4.02 -7.51 -11.97
N ILE A 23 -3.37 -6.36 -12.09
CA ILE A 23 -3.77 -5.11 -11.44
C ILE A 23 -4.52 -4.27 -12.47
N PRO A 24 -5.84 -4.08 -12.34
CA PRO A 24 -6.62 -3.23 -13.24
C PRO A 24 -6.24 -1.74 -13.11
N PRO A 25 -6.66 -0.87 -14.05
CA PRO A 25 -6.59 0.58 -13.85
C PRO A 25 -7.28 1.02 -12.55
N PHE A 26 -6.71 1.99 -11.85
CA PHE A 26 -7.19 2.49 -10.53
C PHE A 26 -7.21 1.43 -9.41
N PHE A 27 -6.38 0.39 -9.53
CA PHE A 27 -6.13 -0.59 -8.46
C PHE A 27 -4.67 -0.55 -8.03
N TYR A 28 -4.42 -0.93 -6.79
CA TYR A 28 -3.08 -1.06 -6.23
C TYR A 28 -2.98 -2.29 -5.32
N MET A 29 -1.75 -2.77 -5.10
CA MET A 29 -1.44 -3.88 -4.20
C MET A 29 -0.21 -3.53 -3.36
N HIS A 30 -0.07 -4.18 -2.19
CA HIS A 30 1.15 -4.07 -1.38
C HIS A 30 1.92 -5.37 -1.40
N VAL A 31 3.21 -5.27 -1.73
CA VAL A 31 4.14 -6.39 -1.76
C VAL A 31 5.33 -6.08 -0.87
N VAL A 32 5.74 -7.06 -0.08
CA VAL A 32 6.97 -7.03 0.70
C VAL A 32 8.01 -7.89 0.03
N ASP A 33 9.17 -7.33 -0.23
CA ASP A 33 10.37 -8.09 -0.56
C ASP A 33 10.99 -8.60 0.75
N GLN A 34 11.03 -9.92 0.95
CA GLN A 34 11.58 -10.56 2.15
C GLN A 34 13.09 -10.41 2.31
N ASN A 35 13.83 -10.15 1.23
CA ASN A 35 15.28 -9.95 1.31
C ASN A 35 15.60 -8.59 1.92
N THR A 36 14.84 -7.56 1.53
CA THR A 36 15.06 -6.16 1.96
C THR A 36 14.12 -5.74 3.09
N ASN A 37 13.06 -6.50 3.34
CA ASN A 37 11.91 -6.14 4.18
C ASN A 37 11.23 -4.82 3.78
N VAL A 38 11.36 -4.42 2.52
CA VAL A 38 10.76 -3.19 1.99
C VAL A 38 9.36 -3.50 1.48
N THR A 39 8.37 -2.74 1.97
CA THR A 39 7.00 -2.76 1.46
C THR A 39 6.84 -1.72 0.37
N SER A 40 6.45 -2.16 -0.82
CA SER A 40 6.20 -1.32 -1.98
C SER A 40 4.75 -1.40 -2.45
N VAL A 41 4.30 -0.35 -3.12
CA VAL A 41 2.97 -0.29 -3.75
C VAL A 41 3.11 -0.53 -5.25
N GLU A 42 2.40 -1.53 -5.75
CA GLU A 42 2.29 -1.82 -7.18
C GLU A 42 0.95 -1.33 -7.70
N THR A 43 0.97 -0.44 -8.71
CA THR A 43 -0.23 0.18 -9.27
C THR A 43 -0.54 -0.36 -10.66
N GLY A 44 -1.82 -0.46 -11.02
CA GLY A 44 -2.25 -0.87 -12.36
C GLY A 44 -2.25 0.29 -13.39
N PRO A 45 -2.40 -0.01 -14.70
CA PRO A 45 -2.65 -1.32 -15.28
C PRO A 45 -1.35 -2.10 -15.54
N GLN A 46 -1.18 -3.24 -14.85
CA GLN A 46 -0.05 -4.13 -15.10
C GLN A 46 -0.36 -5.57 -14.68
N THR A 47 0.43 -6.53 -15.19
CA THR A 47 0.47 -7.89 -14.65
C THR A 47 1.72 -8.00 -13.79
N TYR A 48 1.52 -8.13 -12.48
CA TYR A 48 2.60 -8.31 -11.53
C TYR A 48 2.93 -9.78 -11.39
N HIS A 49 4.17 -10.17 -11.68
CA HIS A 49 4.65 -11.53 -11.49
C HIS A 49 5.30 -11.65 -10.12
N VAL A 50 4.76 -12.52 -9.28
CA VAL A 50 5.23 -12.70 -7.90
C VAL A 50 6.55 -13.44 -7.94
N LYS A 51 7.61 -12.83 -7.41
CA LYS A 51 8.94 -13.45 -7.30
C LYS A 51 9.00 -14.33 -6.05
N GLU A 52 10.06 -15.14 -5.97
CA GLU A 52 10.29 -16.05 -4.84
C GLU A 52 10.40 -15.32 -3.49
N HIS A 53 10.95 -14.11 -3.48
CA HIS A 53 11.12 -13.30 -2.28
C HIS A 53 9.95 -12.34 -2.02
N ASP A 54 8.92 -12.34 -2.88
CA ASP A 54 7.79 -11.45 -2.73
C ASP A 54 6.72 -12.08 -1.85
N VAL A 55 6.21 -11.30 -0.89
CA VAL A 55 5.02 -11.62 -0.11
C VAL A 55 3.96 -10.57 -0.38
N VAL A 56 2.85 -10.99 -0.97
CA VAL A 56 1.69 -10.12 -1.19
C VAL A 56 0.94 -9.94 0.13
N LEU A 57 1.08 -8.76 0.74
CA LEU A 57 0.35 -8.39 1.96
C LEU A 57 -1.09 -7.99 1.68
N LEU A 58 -1.30 -7.33 0.54
CA LEU A 58 -2.59 -6.81 0.12
C LEU A 58 -2.77 -7.14 -1.37
N PRO A 59 -3.76 -7.98 -1.74
CA PRO A 59 -4.07 -8.23 -3.14
C PRO A 59 -4.58 -6.95 -3.81
N PRO A 60 -4.70 -6.91 -5.15
CA PRO A 60 -5.21 -5.73 -5.85
C PRO A 60 -6.56 -5.24 -5.30
N ILE A 61 -6.57 -4.02 -4.77
CA ILE A 61 -7.78 -3.32 -4.31
C ILE A 61 -7.91 -1.97 -5.02
N GLN A 62 -9.13 -1.45 -5.05
CA GLN A 62 -9.45 -0.18 -5.70
C GLN A 62 -8.81 0.99 -4.95
N MET A 63 -8.26 1.95 -5.69
CA MET A 63 -7.77 3.23 -5.18
C MET A 63 -8.91 4.06 -4.59
N ILE A 64 -8.59 4.89 -3.61
CA ILE A 64 -9.55 5.86 -3.06
C ILE A 64 -9.72 6.99 -4.07
N VAL A 65 -10.93 7.12 -4.62
CA VAL A 65 -11.33 8.23 -5.48
C VAL A 65 -12.16 9.20 -4.66
N ILE A 66 -11.71 10.45 -4.56
CA ILE A 66 -12.40 11.48 -3.79
C ILE A 66 -13.33 12.25 -4.75
N PRO A 67 -14.65 12.12 -4.62
CA PRO A 67 -15.59 12.80 -5.51
C PRO A 67 -15.62 14.32 -5.25
N PRO A 68 -16.17 15.11 -6.17
CA PRO A 68 -16.33 16.55 -6.00
C PRO A 68 -17.10 16.92 -4.74
N GLY A 69 -16.62 17.93 -4.02
CA GLY A 69 -17.22 18.40 -2.77
C GLY A 69 -17.01 17.49 -1.56
N SER A 70 -16.19 16.44 -1.69
CA SER A 70 -15.82 15.54 -0.59
C SER A 70 -14.32 15.65 -0.26
N TYR A 71 -13.95 15.17 0.92
CA TYR A 71 -12.56 15.04 1.35
C TYR A 71 -12.36 13.71 2.08
N CYS A 72 -11.12 13.24 2.14
CA CYS A 72 -10.72 12.19 3.06
C CYS A 72 -9.58 12.66 3.95
N VAL A 73 -9.43 12.01 5.10
CA VAL A 73 -8.31 12.23 6.00
C VAL A 73 -7.40 11.02 5.92
N VAL A 74 -6.12 11.25 5.62
CA VAL A 74 -5.09 10.23 5.56
C VAL A 74 -4.21 10.36 6.78
N SER A 75 -4.27 9.40 7.68
CA SER A 75 -3.36 9.31 8.83
C SER A 75 -2.00 8.77 8.38
N ASN A 76 -0.92 9.32 8.95
CA ASN A 76 0.47 9.02 8.58
C ASN A 76 0.73 9.24 7.08
N PRO A 77 0.54 10.46 6.56
CA PRO A 77 0.69 10.74 5.14
C PRO A 77 2.13 10.51 4.67
N VAL A 78 2.28 10.25 3.38
CA VAL A 78 3.59 10.05 2.76
C VAL A 78 4.34 11.39 2.73
N ILE A 79 5.64 11.36 3.01
CA ILE A 79 6.48 12.55 2.89
C ILE A 79 6.84 12.71 1.41
N THR A 80 6.54 13.88 0.86
CA THR A 80 6.88 14.22 -0.53
C THR A 80 7.75 15.46 -0.59
N LYS A 81 8.74 15.46 -1.49
CA LYS A 81 9.55 16.62 -1.84
C LYS A 81 9.35 16.92 -3.33
N ASP A 82 8.85 18.11 -3.63
CA ASP A 82 8.56 18.56 -5.01
C ASP A 82 7.72 17.55 -5.83
N GLY A 83 6.75 16.91 -5.17
CA GLY A 83 5.86 15.90 -5.76
C GLY A 83 6.46 14.49 -5.86
N THR A 84 7.72 14.30 -5.47
CA THR A 84 8.36 12.98 -5.43
C THR A 84 8.26 12.39 -4.03
N ILE A 85 7.87 11.12 -3.92
CA ILE A 85 7.79 10.40 -2.65
C ILE A 85 9.20 10.17 -2.11
N GLU A 86 9.45 10.63 -0.89
CA GLU A 86 10.72 10.42 -0.20
C GLU A 86 10.83 8.98 0.29
N LYS A 87 12.00 8.39 0.07
CA LYS A 87 12.35 7.04 0.52
C LYS A 87 13.50 7.10 1.52
N ASP A 88 13.57 6.13 2.42
CA ASP A 88 14.72 5.98 3.31
C ASP A 88 15.92 5.35 2.57
N GLN A 89 17.01 5.12 3.31
CA GLN A 89 18.22 4.52 2.77
C GLN A 89 18.05 3.07 2.26
N PHE A 90 16.97 2.41 2.65
CA PHE A 90 16.64 1.03 2.25
C PHE A 90 15.60 1.00 1.12
N GLY A 91 15.02 2.14 0.75
CA GLY A 91 14.00 2.25 -0.29
C GLY A 91 12.57 2.20 0.22
N GLN A 92 12.35 2.17 1.54
CA GLN A 92 11.03 2.22 2.15
C GLN A 92 10.47 3.64 2.07
N THR A 93 9.19 3.76 1.67
CA THR A 93 8.49 5.05 1.66
C THR A 93 8.41 5.64 3.07
N LYS A 94 8.83 6.90 3.21
CA LYS A 94 8.77 7.61 4.50
C LYS A 94 7.38 8.20 4.73
N LEU A 95 6.90 8.06 5.96
CA LEU A 95 5.61 8.59 6.41
C LEU A 95 5.83 9.65 7.49
N SER A 96 4.94 10.64 7.53
CA SER A 96 4.88 11.61 8.62
C SER A 96 4.09 11.01 9.77
N HIS A 97 4.78 10.27 10.64
CA HIS A 97 4.13 9.51 11.70
C HIS A 97 3.47 10.43 12.75
N GLY A 98 2.20 10.16 13.04
CA GLY A 98 1.41 10.93 13.99
C GLY A 98 0.68 12.14 13.39
N ASP A 99 0.93 12.44 12.11
CA ASP A 99 0.25 13.53 11.40
C ASP A 99 -0.95 13.02 10.61
N GLU A 100 -1.81 13.96 10.22
CA GLU A 100 -2.95 13.74 9.34
C GLU A 100 -2.90 14.71 8.16
N GLU A 101 -3.26 14.22 6.97
CA GLU A 101 -3.38 15.01 5.75
C GLU A 101 -4.83 15.00 5.25
N ILE A 102 -5.41 16.17 5.02
CA ILE A 102 -6.69 16.28 4.33
C ILE A 102 -6.44 16.25 2.83
N ARG A 103 -7.04 15.28 2.15
CA ARG A 103 -7.02 15.21 0.68
C ARG A 103 -8.38 15.57 0.13
N LEU A 104 -8.36 16.49 -0.83
CA LEU A 104 -9.51 16.88 -1.64
C LEU A 104 -9.50 16.10 -2.96
N GLN A 105 -10.49 16.32 -3.80
CA GLN A 105 -10.48 15.83 -5.18
C GLN A 105 -9.17 16.22 -5.90
N ARG A 106 -8.53 15.23 -6.54
CA ARG A 106 -7.37 15.40 -7.41
C ARG A 106 -7.58 14.56 -8.66
N ASP A 107 -7.04 15.03 -9.78
CA ASP A 107 -7.07 14.33 -11.08
C ASP A 107 -6.09 13.15 -11.11
#